data_AF-A0A4Q1QHR2-F1
#
_entry.id   AF-A0A4Q1QHR2-F1
#
_cell.length_a   1.000
_cell.length_b   1.000
_cell.length_c   1.000
_cell.angle_alpha   90.00
_cell.angle_beta   90.00
_cell.angle_gamma   90.00
#
_symmetry.space_group_name_H-M   'P 1'
#
loop_
_entity.id
_entity.type
_entity.pdbx_description
1 polymer ?
#
loop_
_entity_poly.entity_id
_entity_poly.type
_entity_poly.pdbx_seq_one_letter_code
_entity_poly.pdbx_strand_id
1 'polypeptide(L)'
;MASILDSVNQRTQMVGQNRLELLLFRLTGKQRFGINVFKVREVLPCPKLTAMPNRNPLVRGIAHIRGQAISIIDLSMATGGPAITDIENRFVIISEYNRTVQGFLVGGVDRIMNINWEDVMPPPKGAGRDAYLTAVTEIENELVEIIDVERILADIVPINSDVSEEVANAEINVAKEDLTILITDDSSVARNQIKRALQSLGIHLEVRKNGKEALEYLKDKAKELGGSAHTHVPVIVSDVEMPVMDGYTLTAEVKADPDLRDIHVILHTSLSGVFNQAMVKKVGADDFIAKFHPDELATAVQKWLNTVVA
;
A
#
# COMPACT_ATOMS: atom_id res chain seq x y z
N MET A 1 -18.08 16.63 -21.98
CA MET A 1 -16.93 15.79 -21.60
C MET A 1 -16.73 15.96 -20.11
N ALA A 2 -16.77 14.89 -19.32
CA ALA A 2 -16.40 14.97 -17.91
C ALA A 2 -14.89 15.27 -17.81
N SER A 3 -14.49 16.05 -16.81
CA SER A 3 -13.09 16.42 -16.60
C SER A 3 -12.36 15.36 -15.77
N ILE A 4 -11.03 15.34 -15.85
CA ILE A 4 -10.21 14.45 -15.01
C ILE A 4 -10.40 14.81 -13.52
N LEU A 5 -10.67 16.08 -13.21
CA LEU A 5 -11.02 16.54 -11.86
C LEU A 5 -12.31 15.91 -11.33
N ASP A 6 -13.28 15.58 -12.18
CA ASP A 6 -14.50 14.87 -11.77
C ASP A 6 -14.17 13.42 -11.36
N SER A 7 -13.29 12.74 -12.11
CA SER A 7 -12.84 11.39 -11.76
C SER A 7 -11.96 11.33 -10.51
N VAL A 8 -11.18 12.38 -10.23
CA VAL A 8 -10.43 12.53 -8.98
C VAL A 8 -11.38 12.83 -7.83
N ASN A 9 -12.29 13.80 -7.98
CA ASN A 9 -13.30 14.12 -6.98
C ASN A 9 -14.19 12.91 -6.64
N GLN A 10 -14.57 12.07 -7.60
CA GLN A 10 -15.30 10.84 -7.33
C GLN A 10 -14.51 9.88 -6.42
N ARG A 11 -13.21 9.70 -6.66
CA ARG A 11 -12.35 8.90 -5.76
C ARG A 11 -12.24 9.55 -4.37
N THR A 12 -11.94 10.84 -4.29
CA THR A 12 -11.77 11.56 -3.01
C THR A 12 -13.08 11.66 -2.20
N GLN A 13 -14.24 11.78 -2.85
CA GLN A 13 -15.54 11.81 -2.16
C GLN A 13 -15.95 10.45 -1.57
N MET A 14 -15.45 9.32 -2.10
CA MET A 14 -15.69 8.00 -1.51
C MET A 14 -14.91 7.78 -0.21
N VAL A 15 -13.70 8.37 -0.08
CA VAL A 15 -12.94 8.38 1.19
C VAL A 15 -13.78 8.99 2.33
N GLY A 16 -14.56 10.03 2.03
CA GLY A 16 -15.41 10.73 2.99
C GLY A 16 -16.69 10.01 3.45
N GLN A 17 -16.98 8.79 3.00
CA GLN A 17 -18.21 8.05 3.39
C GLN A 17 -17.99 6.74 4.17
N ASN A 18 -16.75 6.37 4.52
CA ASN A 18 -16.45 5.11 5.24
C ASN A 18 -16.93 3.83 4.50
N ARG A 19 -16.85 3.82 3.17
CA ARG A 19 -17.33 2.72 2.30
C ARG A 19 -16.19 2.08 1.53
N LEU A 20 -16.26 0.77 1.33
CA LEU A 20 -15.32 -0.01 0.55
C LEU A 20 -16.02 -0.60 -0.68
N GLU A 21 -15.45 -0.36 -1.86
CA GLU A 21 -15.85 -1.05 -3.09
C GLU A 21 -15.02 -2.32 -3.25
N LEU A 22 -15.68 -3.48 -3.28
CA LEU A 22 -15.06 -4.79 -3.54
C LEU A 22 -15.49 -5.32 -4.91
N LEU A 23 -14.54 -5.72 -5.73
CA LEU A 23 -14.79 -6.62 -6.85
C LEU A 23 -14.91 -8.04 -6.30
N LEU A 24 -16.08 -8.66 -6.47
CA LEU A 24 -16.32 -10.05 -6.09
C LEU A 24 -15.96 -11.00 -7.23
N PHE A 25 -15.23 -12.06 -6.88
CA PHE A 25 -14.77 -13.10 -7.78
C PHE A 25 -14.75 -14.47 -7.09
N ARG A 26 -14.49 -15.52 -7.86
CA ARG A 26 -14.39 -16.91 -7.38
C ARG A 26 -13.12 -17.55 -7.89
N LEU A 27 -12.50 -18.38 -7.06
CA LEU A 27 -11.35 -19.23 -7.42
C LEU A 27 -11.89 -20.59 -7.91
N THR A 28 -11.30 -21.72 -7.49
CA THR A 28 -11.93 -23.02 -7.73
C THR A 28 -13.08 -23.29 -6.75
N GLY A 29 -14.29 -23.48 -7.25
CA GLY A 29 -15.46 -23.88 -6.45
C GLY A 29 -16.52 -22.78 -6.31
N LYS A 30 -17.18 -22.73 -5.14
CA LYS A 30 -18.27 -21.78 -4.84
C LYS A 30 -17.85 -20.60 -3.95
N GLN A 31 -16.75 -20.73 -3.20
CA GLN A 31 -16.30 -19.70 -2.26
C GLN A 31 -16.07 -18.37 -3.00
N ARG A 32 -16.70 -17.31 -2.48
CA ARG A 32 -16.54 -15.95 -2.99
C ARG A 32 -15.37 -15.25 -2.30
N PHE A 33 -14.67 -14.45 -3.08
CA PHE A 33 -13.52 -13.66 -2.66
C PHE A 33 -13.73 -12.21 -3.09
N GLY A 34 -13.18 -11.27 -2.33
CA GLY A 34 -13.19 -9.85 -2.63
C GLY A 34 -11.78 -9.32 -2.87
N ILE A 35 -11.64 -8.34 -3.77
CA ILE A 35 -10.46 -7.48 -3.87
C ILE A 35 -10.93 -6.03 -3.89
N ASN A 36 -10.22 -5.15 -3.16
CA ASN A 36 -10.50 -3.72 -3.17
C ASN A 36 -10.38 -3.17 -4.61
N VAL A 37 -11.42 -2.49 -5.10
CA VAL A 37 -11.46 -1.95 -6.48
C VAL A 37 -10.32 -0.96 -6.75
N PHE A 38 -9.79 -0.26 -5.74
CA PHE A 38 -8.60 0.59 -5.90
C PHE A 38 -7.34 -0.19 -6.33
N LYS A 39 -7.23 -1.47 -5.98
CA LYS A 39 -6.14 -2.37 -6.43
C LYS A 39 -6.42 -2.99 -7.82
N VAL A 40 -7.58 -2.73 -8.44
CA VAL A 40 -7.96 -3.28 -9.76
C VAL A 40 -7.85 -2.21 -10.85
N ARG A 41 -7.00 -2.45 -11.85
CA ARG A 41 -6.85 -1.60 -13.03
C ARG A 41 -7.85 -1.96 -14.14
N GLU A 42 -8.03 -3.24 -14.41
CA GLU A 42 -9.03 -3.76 -15.35
C GLU A 42 -9.31 -5.26 -15.13
N VAL A 43 -10.42 -5.77 -15.67
CA VAL A 43 -10.74 -7.20 -15.71
C VAL A 43 -10.99 -7.60 -17.17
N LEU A 44 -10.42 -8.71 -17.60
CA LEU A 44 -10.61 -9.25 -18.95
C LEU A 44 -10.72 -10.78 -18.95
N PRO A 45 -11.33 -11.40 -19.97
CA PRO A 45 -11.15 -12.83 -20.25
C PRO A 45 -9.67 -13.15 -20.42
N CYS A 46 -9.23 -14.34 -20.01
CA CYS A 46 -7.83 -14.72 -20.02
C CYS A 46 -7.31 -14.86 -21.46
N PRO A 47 -6.33 -14.04 -21.90
CA PRO A 47 -5.72 -14.20 -23.22
C PRO A 47 -4.81 -15.43 -23.24
N LYS A 48 -4.44 -15.90 -24.43
CA LYS A 48 -3.53 -17.05 -24.57
C LYS A 48 -2.17 -16.76 -23.91
N LEU A 49 -1.78 -17.63 -22.98
CA LEU A 49 -0.56 -17.47 -22.20
C LEU A 49 0.67 -18.02 -22.93
N THR A 50 1.74 -17.24 -22.94
CA THR A 50 3.06 -17.68 -23.41
C THR A 50 3.82 -18.33 -22.25
N ALA A 51 4.43 -19.49 -22.47
CA ALA A 51 5.20 -20.18 -21.44
C ALA A 51 6.50 -19.42 -21.10
N MET A 52 6.74 -19.19 -19.82
CA MET A 52 7.96 -18.55 -19.31
C MET A 52 8.94 -19.61 -18.77
N PRO A 53 10.24 -19.58 -19.15
CA PRO A 53 11.28 -20.44 -18.57
C PRO A 53 11.65 -19.97 -17.16
N ASN A 54 12.08 -20.90 -16.30
CA ASN A 54 12.49 -20.65 -14.90
C ASN A 54 11.51 -19.78 -14.07
N ARG A 55 10.20 -19.90 -14.34
CA ARG A 55 9.16 -19.14 -13.63
C ARG A 55 8.85 -19.75 -12.26
N ASN A 56 8.41 -18.90 -11.32
CA ASN A 56 7.81 -19.33 -10.06
C ASN A 56 6.62 -20.29 -10.35
N PRO A 57 6.45 -21.42 -9.61
CA PRO A 57 5.36 -22.39 -9.84
C PRO A 57 3.95 -21.80 -9.84
N LEU A 58 3.72 -20.68 -9.14
CA LEU A 58 2.44 -19.96 -9.08
C LEU A 58 2.13 -19.16 -10.35
N VAL A 59 3.12 -18.94 -11.23
CA VAL A 59 2.95 -18.25 -12.52
C VAL A 59 2.54 -19.25 -13.61
N ARG A 60 1.42 -18.98 -14.28
CA ARG A 60 0.92 -19.80 -15.40
C ARG A 60 1.59 -19.46 -16.73
N GLY A 61 1.95 -18.20 -16.94
CA GLY A 61 2.66 -17.73 -18.13
C GLY A 61 2.64 -16.20 -18.23
N ILE A 62 2.95 -15.69 -19.41
CA ILE A 62 2.93 -14.26 -19.75
C ILE A 62 1.83 -13.99 -20.77
N ALA A 63 1.02 -12.95 -20.54
CA ALA A 63 0.05 -12.42 -21.48
C ALA A 63 0.58 -11.15 -22.15
N HIS A 64 0.21 -10.90 -23.40
CA HIS A 64 0.39 -9.59 -24.04
C HIS A 64 -0.92 -8.81 -24.00
N ILE A 65 -0.96 -7.73 -23.21
CA ILE A 65 -2.16 -6.94 -22.93
C ILE A 65 -1.83 -5.47 -23.19
N ARG A 66 -2.57 -4.82 -24.10
CA ARG A 66 -2.37 -3.42 -24.50
C ARG A 66 -0.91 -3.07 -24.90
N GLY A 67 -0.17 -4.03 -25.44
CA GLY A 67 1.24 -3.88 -25.83
C GLY A 67 2.26 -4.11 -24.71
N GLN A 68 1.82 -4.39 -23.48
CA GLN A 68 2.69 -4.74 -22.35
C GLN A 68 2.70 -6.26 -22.11
N ALA A 69 3.85 -6.82 -21.74
CA ALA A 69 3.98 -8.20 -21.31
C ALA A 69 3.70 -8.30 -19.79
N ILE A 70 2.65 -9.03 -19.41
CA ILE A 70 2.14 -9.11 -18.04
C ILE A 70 2.22 -10.57 -17.56
N SER A 71 2.87 -10.78 -16.41
CA SER A 71 2.91 -12.10 -15.75
C SER A 71 1.55 -12.46 -15.17
N ILE A 72 1.09 -13.68 -15.46
CA ILE A 72 -0.21 -14.20 -15.02
C ILE A 72 -0.02 -15.24 -13.92
N ILE A 73 -0.47 -14.91 -12.72
CA ILE A 73 -0.40 -15.69 -11.49
C ILE A 73 -1.71 -16.43 -11.29
N ASP A 74 -1.67 -17.72 -10.94
CA ASP A 74 -2.85 -18.47 -10.53
C ASP A 74 -3.20 -18.12 -9.08
N LEU A 75 -4.26 -17.34 -8.90
CA LEU A 75 -4.64 -16.87 -7.57
C LEU A 75 -5.15 -18.02 -6.70
N SER A 76 -5.69 -19.09 -7.30
CA SER A 76 -6.10 -20.30 -6.59
C SER A 76 -4.88 -21.05 -6.05
N MET A 77 -3.83 -21.23 -6.86
CA MET A 77 -2.57 -21.81 -6.37
C MET A 77 -1.91 -20.93 -5.31
N ALA A 78 -1.93 -19.59 -5.49
CA ALA A 78 -1.29 -18.66 -4.57
C ALA A 78 -1.92 -18.69 -3.17
N THR A 79 -3.25 -18.79 -3.08
CA THR A 79 -3.97 -18.97 -1.80
C THR A 79 -3.98 -20.42 -1.30
N GLY A 80 -3.11 -21.30 -1.81
CA GLY A 80 -2.97 -22.70 -1.36
C GLY A 80 -4.04 -23.67 -1.88
N GLY A 81 -4.89 -23.23 -2.80
CA GLY A 81 -5.90 -24.05 -3.48
C GLY A 81 -5.37 -24.81 -4.70
N PRO A 82 -6.21 -25.63 -5.36
CA PRO A 82 -5.84 -26.35 -6.57
C PRO A 82 -5.75 -25.41 -7.78
N ALA A 83 -4.92 -25.79 -8.76
CA ALA A 83 -4.67 -25.00 -9.96
C ALA A 83 -5.90 -24.87 -10.88
N ILE A 84 -6.04 -23.70 -11.51
CA ILE A 84 -7.05 -23.44 -12.53
C ILE A 84 -6.61 -24.08 -13.85
N THR A 85 -7.35 -25.11 -14.27
CA THR A 85 -7.00 -25.96 -15.43
C THR A 85 -7.53 -25.42 -16.76
N ASP A 86 -8.77 -24.94 -16.78
CA ASP A 86 -9.53 -24.50 -17.96
C ASP A 86 -9.24 -23.04 -18.32
N ILE A 87 -7.97 -22.65 -18.45
CA ILE A 87 -7.49 -21.25 -18.42
C ILE A 87 -8.17 -20.34 -19.47
N GLU A 88 -8.40 -20.82 -20.69
CA GLU A 88 -8.91 -19.99 -21.79
C GLU A 88 -10.37 -19.50 -21.57
N ASN A 89 -11.13 -20.13 -20.67
CA ASN A 89 -12.51 -19.77 -20.32
C ASN A 89 -12.62 -19.01 -18.98
N ARG A 90 -11.53 -18.36 -18.53
CA ARG A 90 -11.40 -17.74 -17.20
C ARG A 90 -11.12 -16.25 -17.32
N PHE A 91 -10.99 -15.58 -16.18
CA PHE A 91 -10.77 -14.14 -16.13
C PHE A 91 -9.41 -13.82 -15.51
N VAL A 92 -8.84 -12.69 -15.92
CA VAL A 92 -7.66 -12.09 -15.34
C VAL A 92 -8.06 -10.75 -14.74
N ILE A 93 -7.85 -10.60 -13.43
CA ILE A 93 -7.90 -9.32 -12.73
C ILE A 93 -6.51 -8.69 -12.86
N ILE A 94 -6.40 -7.57 -13.56
CA ILE A 94 -5.15 -6.82 -13.68
C ILE A 94 -5.02 -5.91 -12.47
N SER A 95 -3.97 -6.13 -11.69
CA SER A 95 -3.57 -5.30 -10.56
C SER A 95 -2.38 -4.46 -10.98
N GLU A 96 -2.37 -3.19 -10.58
CA GLU A 96 -1.13 -2.44 -10.47
C GLU A 96 -0.79 -2.37 -8.99
N TYR A 97 0.36 -2.92 -8.66
CA TYR A 97 0.99 -2.80 -7.34
C TYR A 97 2.37 -2.26 -7.60
N ASN A 98 3.02 -1.65 -6.61
CA ASN A 98 4.46 -1.84 -6.52
C ASN A 98 5.22 -1.28 -7.77
N ARG A 99 4.61 -0.31 -8.51
CA ARG A 99 4.96 0.16 -9.88
C ARG A 99 5.04 -0.88 -11.01
N THR A 100 4.63 -2.11 -10.72
CA THR A 100 4.60 -3.26 -11.62
C THR A 100 3.14 -3.66 -11.91
N VAL A 101 2.91 -4.34 -13.03
CA VAL A 101 1.56 -4.76 -13.43
C VAL A 101 1.53 -6.27 -13.54
N GLN A 102 0.58 -6.91 -12.85
CA GLN A 102 0.39 -8.35 -12.84
C GLN A 102 -1.07 -8.70 -13.10
N GLY A 103 -1.30 -9.90 -13.64
CA GLY A 103 -2.63 -10.46 -13.79
C GLY A 103 -2.85 -11.62 -12.84
N PHE A 104 -3.95 -11.57 -12.09
CA PHE A 104 -4.42 -12.70 -11.29
C PHE A 104 -5.47 -13.47 -12.06
N LEU A 105 -5.15 -14.71 -12.42
CA LEU A 105 -6.08 -15.68 -12.99
C LEU A 105 -7.07 -16.12 -11.91
N VAL A 106 -8.37 -15.93 -12.18
CA VAL A 106 -9.48 -16.28 -11.29
C VAL A 106 -10.51 -17.14 -12.01
N GLY A 107 -11.20 -18.00 -11.25
CA GLY A 107 -12.17 -18.97 -11.77
C GLY A 107 -13.42 -18.33 -12.40
N GLY A 108 -13.82 -17.16 -11.92
CA GLY A 108 -14.91 -16.34 -12.44
C GLY A 108 -14.95 -14.98 -11.72
N VAL A 109 -15.60 -13.98 -12.32
CA VAL A 109 -15.83 -12.65 -11.73
C VAL A 109 -17.32 -12.37 -11.73
N ASP A 110 -17.85 -11.83 -10.64
CA ASP A 110 -19.28 -11.74 -10.38
C ASP A 110 -19.82 -10.31 -10.54
N ARG A 111 -19.44 -9.39 -9.65
CA ARG A 111 -19.86 -7.97 -9.66
C ARG A 111 -19.03 -7.14 -8.68
N ILE A 112 -19.09 -5.82 -8.79
CA ILE A 112 -18.63 -4.90 -7.73
C ILE A 112 -19.75 -4.74 -6.69
N MET A 113 -19.39 -4.63 -5.41
CA MET A 113 -20.30 -4.34 -4.30
C MET A 113 -19.71 -3.32 -3.31
N ASN A 114 -20.56 -2.46 -2.78
CA ASN A 114 -20.17 -1.35 -1.92
C ASN A 114 -20.68 -1.61 -0.50
N ILE A 115 -19.74 -1.97 0.40
CA ILE A 115 -20.00 -2.29 1.81
C ILE A 115 -19.55 -1.14 2.70
N ASN A 116 -20.03 -1.08 3.96
CA ASN A 116 -19.52 -0.12 4.92
C ASN A 116 -18.30 -0.73 5.63
N TRP A 117 -17.34 0.09 6.07
CA TRP A 117 -16.14 -0.44 6.75
C TRP A 117 -16.46 -1.12 8.09
N GLU A 118 -17.62 -0.80 8.67
CA GLU A 118 -18.15 -1.42 9.90
C GLU A 118 -18.61 -2.88 9.68
N ASP A 119 -18.95 -3.26 8.45
CA ASP A 119 -19.34 -4.63 8.07
C ASP A 119 -18.11 -5.53 7.77
N VAL A 120 -16.89 -4.98 7.90
CA VAL A 120 -15.62 -5.64 7.58
C VAL A 120 -14.96 -6.15 8.87
N MET A 121 -14.96 -7.47 9.05
CA MET A 121 -14.40 -8.13 10.22
C MET A 121 -12.93 -8.51 10.01
N PRO A 122 -12.08 -8.46 11.06
CA PRO A 122 -10.73 -9.02 10.99
C PRO A 122 -10.78 -10.55 10.75
N PRO A 123 -9.79 -11.14 10.06
CA PRO A 123 -9.79 -12.57 9.78
C PRO A 123 -9.75 -13.39 11.09
N PRO A 124 -10.39 -14.58 11.13
CA PRO A 124 -10.59 -15.32 12.37
C PRO A 124 -9.27 -15.74 13.02
N LYS A 125 -9.17 -15.51 14.34
CA LYS A 125 -8.00 -15.83 15.16
C LYS A 125 -7.69 -17.32 15.09
N GLY A 126 -6.67 -17.69 14.32
CA GLY A 126 -6.28 -19.08 14.08
C GLY A 126 -6.04 -19.43 12.61
N ALA A 127 -6.47 -18.59 11.66
CA ALA A 127 -6.27 -18.78 10.21
C ALA A 127 -4.79 -18.71 9.72
N GLY A 128 -3.81 -18.74 10.64
CA GLY A 128 -2.41 -18.48 10.37
C GLY A 128 -2.07 -16.99 10.32
N ARG A 129 -0.80 -16.64 10.60
CA ARG A 129 -0.28 -15.29 10.31
C ARG A 129 -0.06 -15.06 8.81
N ASP A 130 -0.14 -16.13 8.03
CA ASP A 130 0.21 -16.19 6.60
C ASP A 130 -1.00 -16.43 5.70
N ALA A 131 -2.21 -16.23 6.23
CA ALA A 131 -3.38 -16.00 5.39
C ALA A 131 -3.14 -14.78 4.50
N TYR A 132 -3.35 -14.93 3.20
CA TYR A 132 -3.36 -13.82 2.23
C TYR A 132 -4.67 -13.03 2.29
N LEU A 133 -5.17 -12.79 3.51
CA LEU A 133 -6.47 -12.21 3.80
C LEU A 133 -6.29 -10.90 4.58
N THR A 134 -6.79 -9.80 4.02
CA THR A 134 -6.89 -8.52 4.73
C THR A 134 -7.98 -8.58 5.80
N ALA A 135 -9.13 -9.17 5.44
CA ALA A 135 -10.35 -9.17 6.24
C ALA A 135 -11.37 -10.19 5.70
N VAL A 136 -12.49 -10.35 6.40
CA VAL A 136 -13.67 -11.10 5.95
C VAL A 136 -14.94 -10.27 6.14
N THR A 137 -15.96 -10.51 5.33
CA THR A 137 -17.27 -9.83 5.42
C THR A 137 -18.39 -10.80 5.06
N GLU A 138 -19.64 -10.50 5.40
CA GLU A 138 -20.80 -11.34 5.07
C GLU A 138 -21.66 -10.65 4.00
N ILE A 139 -21.93 -11.34 2.90
CA ILE A 139 -22.70 -10.81 1.76
C ILE A 139 -23.71 -11.86 1.33
N GLU A 140 -25.00 -11.50 1.32
CA GLU A 140 -26.12 -12.43 1.00
C GLU A 140 -26.13 -13.70 1.87
N ASN A 141 -25.69 -13.58 3.13
CA ASN A 141 -25.48 -14.67 4.09
C ASN A 141 -24.39 -15.69 3.67
N GLU A 142 -23.51 -15.33 2.73
CA GLU A 142 -22.29 -16.08 2.41
C GLU A 142 -21.05 -15.28 2.90
N LEU A 143 -20.08 -15.99 3.50
CA LEU A 143 -18.80 -15.39 3.89
C LEU A 143 -18.00 -15.03 2.63
N VAL A 144 -17.42 -13.83 2.60
CA VAL A 144 -16.53 -13.35 1.54
C VAL A 144 -15.16 -13.03 2.14
N GLU A 145 -14.13 -13.65 1.59
CA GLU A 145 -12.74 -13.47 1.99
C GLU A 145 -12.05 -12.37 1.17
N ILE A 146 -11.52 -11.34 1.81
CA ILE A 146 -10.90 -10.19 1.13
C ILE A 146 -9.39 -10.44 0.98
N ILE A 147 -8.93 -10.66 -0.26
CA ILE A 147 -7.56 -11.05 -0.58
C ILE A 147 -6.58 -9.86 -0.52
N ASP A 148 -5.45 -10.06 0.16
CA ASP A 148 -4.29 -9.16 0.08
C ASP A 148 -3.37 -9.56 -1.08
N VAL A 149 -3.63 -8.98 -2.25
CA VAL A 149 -2.84 -9.23 -3.47
C VAL A 149 -1.41 -8.71 -3.40
N GLU A 150 -1.11 -7.69 -2.58
CA GLU A 150 0.26 -7.17 -2.45
C GLU A 150 1.14 -8.18 -1.71
N ARG A 151 0.58 -8.83 -0.68
CA ARG A 151 1.26 -9.92 0.02
C ARG A 151 1.58 -11.08 -0.92
N ILE A 152 0.61 -11.49 -1.75
CA ILE A 152 0.81 -12.54 -2.75
C ILE A 152 1.93 -12.17 -3.74
N LEU A 153 2.02 -10.90 -4.14
CA LEU A 153 3.07 -10.45 -5.05
C LEU A 153 4.44 -10.40 -4.37
N ALA A 154 4.52 -10.03 -3.09
CA ALA A 154 5.76 -9.99 -2.33
C ALA A 154 6.46 -11.36 -2.21
N ASP A 155 5.66 -12.43 -2.07
CA ASP A 155 6.17 -13.80 -1.97
C ASP A 155 6.46 -14.45 -3.35
N ILE A 156 5.96 -13.86 -4.44
CA ILE A 156 6.15 -14.34 -5.82
C ILE A 156 7.26 -13.57 -6.57
N VAL A 157 7.37 -12.26 -6.32
CA VAL A 157 8.25 -11.32 -7.01
C VAL A 157 9.27 -10.79 -6.00
N PRO A 158 10.56 -11.21 -6.06
CA PRO A 158 11.58 -10.72 -5.16
C PRO A 158 11.91 -9.25 -5.45
N ILE A 159 11.28 -8.34 -4.69
CA ILE A 159 11.61 -6.92 -4.67
C ILE A 159 12.82 -6.74 -3.74
N ASN A 160 13.89 -6.13 -4.24
CA ASN A 160 14.98 -5.71 -3.36
C ASN A 160 14.50 -4.56 -2.46
N SER A 161 14.46 -4.80 -1.15
CA SER A 161 14.07 -3.85 -0.12
C SER A 161 15.25 -3.17 0.57
N ASP A 162 16.47 -3.58 0.22
CA ASP A 162 17.66 -3.32 1.00
C ASP A 162 18.42 -2.14 0.39
N VAL A 163 18.95 -1.27 1.26
CA VAL A 163 19.65 -0.04 0.90
C VAL A 163 21.12 -0.34 0.57
N SER A 164 21.69 0.35 -0.40
CA SER A 164 23.11 0.20 -0.77
C SER A 164 24.05 0.54 0.40
N GLU A 165 25.24 -0.09 0.42
CA GLU A 165 26.24 0.18 1.46
C GLU A 165 26.70 1.64 1.49
N GLU A 166 26.65 2.36 0.36
CA GLU A 166 26.97 3.79 0.28
C GLU A 166 25.95 4.64 1.07
N VAL A 167 24.66 4.43 0.83
CA VAL A 167 23.60 5.16 1.54
C VAL A 167 23.46 4.69 2.99
N ALA A 168 23.62 3.39 3.27
CA ALA A 168 23.54 2.85 4.63
C ALA A 168 24.64 3.38 5.57
N ASN A 169 25.83 3.69 5.05
CA ASN A 169 26.95 4.25 5.82
C ASN A 169 27.02 5.78 5.81
N ALA A 170 26.07 6.49 5.16
CA ALA A 170 26.08 7.95 5.11
C ALA A 170 25.86 8.60 6.49
N GLU A 171 26.57 9.70 6.75
CA GLU A 171 26.58 10.34 8.07
C GLU A 171 25.24 11.02 8.41
N ILE A 172 24.72 10.69 9.59
CA ILE A 172 23.56 11.32 10.21
C ILE A 172 24.08 12.13 11.40
N ASN A 173 23.98 13.45 11.31
CA ASN A 173 24.62 14.42 12.20
C ASN A 173 23.80 14.74 13.47
N VAL A 174 22.96 13.80 13.90
CA VAL A 174 22.11 13.89 15.09
C VAL A 174 22.29 12.66 15.97
N ALA A 175 22.16 12.84 17.28
CA ALA A 175 22.02 11.73 18.22
C ALA A 175 20.78 10.90 17.82
N LYS A 176 20.93 9.57 17.75
CA LYS A 176 19.90 8.65 17.21
C LYS A 176 19.06 8.01 18.31
N GLU A 177 19.56 8.03 19.53
CA GLU A 177 19.13 7.25 20.68
C GLU A 177 17.67 7.55 21.08
N ASP A 178 17.29 8.84 21.00
CA ASP A 178 15.95 9.34 21.34
C ASP A 178 15.12 9.73 20.10
N LEU A 179 15.54 9.36 18.88
CA LEU A 179 14.81 9.70 17.64
C LEU A 179 13.97 8.55 17.11
N THR A 180 12.77 8.90 16.63
CA THR A 180 11.79 8.00 16.01
C THR A 180 11.40 8.50 14.62
N ILE A 181 11.48 7.64 13.60
CA ILE A 181 10.83 7.87 12.31
C ILE A 181 9.45 7.22 12.36
N LEU A 182 8.40 7.97 12.06
CA LEU A 182 7.02 7.48 12.05
C LEU A 182 6.62 7.00 10.64
N ILE A 183 6.32 5.71 10.50
CA ILE A 183 5.91 5.08 9.25
C ILE A 183 4.40 4.87 9.27
N THR A 184 3.68 5.44 8.30
CA THR A 184 2.21 5.35 8.20
C THR A 184 1.81 4.88 6.81
N ASP A 185 1.25 3.68 6.70
CA ASP A 185 0.85 3.04 5.44
C ASP A 185 -0.15 1.92 5.77
N ASP A 186 -1.19 1.67 4.98
CA ASP A 186 -2.20 0.64 5.28
C ASP A 186 -1.74 -0.77 4.86
N SER A 187 -0.86 -0.86 3.85
CA SER A 187 -0.31 -2.10 3.34
C SER A 187 0.73 -2.69 4.29
N SER A 188 0.50 -3.93 4.72
CA SER A 188 1.44 -4.64 5.60
C SER A 188 2.80 -4.87 4.95
N VAL A 189 2.83 -5.01 3.62
CA VAL A 189 4.06 -5.25 2.87
C VAL A 189 4.86 -3.96 2.70
N ALA A 190 4.20 -2.86 2.34
CA ALA A 190 4.87 -1.57 2.17
C ALA A 190 5.47 -1.09 3.49
N ARG A 191 4.74 -1.21 4.62
CA ARG A 191 5.30 -0.95 5.97
C ARG A 191 6.57 -1.77 6.25
N ASN A 192 6.57 -3.07 5.91
CA ASN A 192 7.73 -3.94 6.10
C ASN A 192 8.91 -3.57 5.19
N GLN A 193 8.66 -3.12 3.96
CA GLN A 193 9.72 -2.68 3.03
C GLN A 193 10.32 -1.33 3.44
N ILE A 194 9.50 -0.35 3.80
CA ILE A 194 9.95 0.92 4.40
C ILE A 194 10.79 0.64 5.64
N LYS A 195 10.31 -0.26 6.51
CA LYS A 195 11.04 -0.67 7.71
C LYS A 195 12.40 -1.29 7.39
N ARG A 196 12.51 -2.21 6.43
CA ARG A 196 13.79 -2.82 6.03
C ARG A 196 14.77 -1.77 5.50
N ALA A 197 14.32 -0.89 4.62
CA ALA A 197 15.17 0.16 4.06
C ALA A 197 15.73 1.07 5.17
N LEU A 198 14.86 1.60 6.04
CA LEU A 198 15.23 2.55 7.09
C LEU A 198 15.88 1.90 8.33
N GLN A 199 15.78 0.58 8.51
CA GLN A 199 16.44 -0.13 9.62
C GLN A 199 17.98 -0.04 9.54
N SER A 200 18.53 0.15 8.34
CA SER A 200 19.96 0.45 8.12
C SER A 200 20.43 1.70 8.87
N LEU A 201 19.56 2.69 9.07
CA LEU A 201 19.91 3.99 9.66
C LEU A 201 20.16 3.93 11.17
N GLY A 202 19.73 2.87 11.85
CA GLY A 202 19.92 2.69 13.31
C GLY A 202 19.07 3.60 14.19
N ILE A 203 17.93 4.09 13.69
CA ILE A 203 16.98 4.98 14.39
C ILE A 203 15.72 4.18 14.77
N HIS A 204 14.97 4.59 15.81
CA HIS A 204 13.73 3.91 16.16
C HIS A 204 12.68 4.07 15.05
N LEU A 205 11.94 2.99 14.74
CA LEU A 205 10.93 2.97 13.67
C LEU A 205 9.58 2.59 14.26
N GLU A 206 8.73 3.61 14.47
CA GLU A 206 7.36 3.45 14.97
C GLU A 206 6.36 3.43 13.81
N VAL A 207 5.27 2.66 13.96
CA VAL A 207 4.50 2.16 12.83
C VAL A 207 2.98 2.27 13.06
N ARG A 208 2.26 2.87 12.11
CA ARG A 208 0.80 3.08 12.13
C ARG A 208 0.15 2.70 10.79
N LYS A 209 -1.17 2.47 10.78
CA LYS A 209 -1.91 1.92 9.62
C LYS A 209 -2.71 2.93 8.80
N ASN A 210 -2.87 4.16 9.30
CA ASN A 210 -3.65 5.22 8.68
C ASN A 210 -3.29 6.58 9.31
N GLY A 211 -3.65 7.68 8.64
CA GLY A 211 -3.33 9.02 9.11
C GLY A 211 -3.90 9.36 10.49
N LYS A 212 -5.04 8.78 10.88
CA LYS A 212 -5.66 9.06 12.17
C LYS A 212 -4.84 8.47 13.32
N GLU A 213 -4.48 7.19 13.23
CA GLU A 213 -3.59 6.51 14.18
C GLU A 213 -2.22 7.23 14.33
N ALA A 214 -1.71 7.81 13.24
CA ALA A 214 -0.49 8.62 13.26
C ALA A 214 -0.69 9.96 13.97
N LEU A 215 -1.73 10.72 13.61
CA LEU A 215 -2.04 12.01 14.19
C LEU A 215 -2.36 11.94 15.68
N GLU A 216 -3.06 10.88 16.12
CA GLU A 216 -3.33 10.62 17.55
C GLU A 216 -2.03 10.35 18.31
N TYR A 217 -1.15 9.49 17.79
CA TYR A 217 0.17 9.24 18.39
C TYR A 217 1.05 10.50 18.47
N LEU A 218 1.08 11.30 17.41
CA LEU A 218 1.83 12.56 17.37
C LEU A 218 1.32 13.56 18.42
N LYS A 219 -0.01 13.74 18.50
CA LYS A 219 -0.65 14.64 19.49
C LYS A 219 -0.46 14.15 20.93
N ASP A 220 -0.38 12.84 21.17
CA ASP A 220 -0.06 12.31 22.50
C ASP A 220 1.43 12.43 22.85
N LYS A 221 2.34 12.23 21.89
CA LYS A 221 3.79 12.45 22.09
C LYS A 221 4.12 13.93 22.34
N ALA A 222 3.44 14.86 21.68
CA ALA A 222 3.56 16.30 21.97
C ALA A 222 3.21 16.63 23.44
N LYS A 223 2.10 16.06 23.95
CA LYS A 223 1.69 16.23 25.37
C LYS A 223 2.70 15.64 26.34
N GLU A 224 3.25 14.47 26.02
CA GLU A 224 4.27 13.78 26.82
C GLU A 224 5.57 14.60 26.94
N LEU A 225 5.98 15.26 25.86
CA LEU A 225 7.16 16.13 25.79
C LEU A 225 6.91 17.56 26.27
N GLY A 226 5.63 17.94 26.48
CA GLY A 226 5.23 19.29 26.88
C GLY A 226 5.37 20.36 25.78
N GLY A 227 5.33 19.97 24.51
CA GLY A 227 5.50 20.86 23.36
C GLY A 227 5.87 20.12 22.07
N SER A 228 6.76 20.71 21.26
CA SER A 228 7.05 20.25 19.89
C SER A 228 7.54 18.80 19.80
N ALA A 229 6.75 17.95 19.14
CA ALA A 229 7.05 16.54 18.93
C ALA A 229 8.17 16.29 17.91
N HIS A 230 8.54 17.30 17.10
CA HIS A 230 9.67 17.24 16.15
C HIS A 230 11.00 16.85 16.82
N THR A 231 11.18 17.19 18.09
CA THR A 231 12.35 16.83 18.90
C THR A 231 12.56 15.32 19.10
N HIS A 232 11.50 14.52 18.96
CA HIS A 232 11.52 13.05 19.10
C HIS A 232 11.06 12.33 17.82
N VAL A 233 10.18 12.95 17.04
CA VAL A 233 9.65 12.43 15.77
C VAL A 233 9.95 13.44 14.65
N PRO A 234 11.21 13.56 14.19
CA PRO A 234 11.59 14.59 13.22
C PRO A 234 11.05 14.33 11.80
N VAL A 235 10.80 13.07 11.45
CA VAL A 235 10.39 12.66 10.09
C VAL A 235 9.20 11.67 10.14
N ILE A 236 8.20 11.94 9.30
CA ILE A 236 7.08 11.05 8.99
C ILE A 236 7.24 10.55 7.55
N VAL A 237 7.15 9.24 7.34
CA VAL A 237 6.98 8.63 6.02
C VAL A 237 5.54 8.13 5.92
N SER A 238 4.72 8.81 5.12
CA SER A 238 3.30 8.50 4.96
C SER A 238 2.98 8.05 3.54
N ASP A 239 2.23 6.96 3.37
CA ASP A 239 1.49 6.74 2.12
C ASP A 239 0.40 7.80 1.93
N VAL A 240 -0.10 7.91 0.70
CA VAL A 240 -1.18 8.83 0.32
C VAL A 240 -2.57 8.18 0.42
N GLU A 241 -2.75 6.95 -0.06
CA GLU A 241 -4.07 6.35 -0.35
C GLU A 241 -4.58 5.46 0.79
N MET A 242 -4.49 5.95 2.04
CA MET A 242 -4.89 5.22 3.25
C MET A 242 -6.38 5.36 3.59
N PRO A 243 -7.03 4.33 4.16
CA PRO A 243 -8.40 4.41 4.69
C PRO A 243 -8.45 5.24 5.98
N VAL A 244 -9.65 5.67 6.39
CA VAL A 244 -9.96 6.52 7.57
C VAL A 244 -9.39 7.95 7.51
N MET A 245 -8.11 8.11 7.16
CA MET A 245 -7.46 9.40 6.91
C MET A 245 -6.29 9.19 5.95
N ASP A 246 -6.35 9.87 4.81
CA ASP A 246 -5.35 9.86 3.76
C ASP A 246 -4.09 10.68 4.12
N GLY A 247 -3.00 10.50 3.37
CA GLY A 247 -1.73 11.17 3.64
C GLY A 247 -1.72 12.69 3.42
N TYR A 248 -2.57 13.21 2.52
CA TYR A 248 -2.71 14.66 2.32
C TYR A 248 -3.41 15.29 3.53
N THR A 249 -4.45 14.63 4.06
CA THR A 249 -5.17 15.05 5.25
C THR A 249 -4.28 14.97 6.50
N LEU A 250 -3.51 13.89 6.69
CA LEU A 250 -2.50 13.82 7.76
C LEU A 250 -1.49 14.98 7.67
N THR A 251 -0.95 15.24 6.48
CA THR A 251 0.03 16.33 6.28
C THR A 251 -0.57 17.69 6.66
N ALA A 252 -1.79 17.98 6.21
CA ALA A 252 -2.45 19.25 6.49
C ALA A 252 -2.75 19.44 7.99
N GLU A 253 -3.16 18.39 8.71
CA GLU A 253 -3.33 18.42 10.16
C GLU A 253 -2.00 18.64 10.90
N VAL A 254 -0.93 17.92 10.52
CA VAL A 254 0.41 18.08 11.10
C VAL A 254 0.96 19.49 10.89
N LYS A 255 0.87 20.05 9.68
CA LYS A 255 1.37 21.40 9.36
C LYS A 255 0.50 22.53 9.93
N ALA A 256 -0.75 22.27 10.31
CA ALA A 256 -1.60 23.24 11.01
C ALA A 256 -1.27 23.35 12.51
N ASP A 257 -0.96 22.23 13.16
CA ASP A 257 -0.76 22.14 14.60
C ASP A 257 0.52 22.86 15.07
N PRO A 258 0.46 23.73 16.11
CA PRO A 258 1.64 24.37 16.69
C PRO A 258 2.74 23.40 17.15
N ASP A 259 2.38 22.24 17.70
CA ASP A 259 3.34 21.31 18.30
C ASP A 259 3.85 20.24 17.32
N LEU A 260 3.32 20.21 16.08
CA LEU A 260 3.66 19.20 15.06
C LEU A 260 4.21 19.77 13.74
N ARG A 261 3.99 21.06 13.44
CA ARG A 261 4.28 21.65 12.11
C ARG A 261 5.72 21.50 11.62
N ASP A 262 6.68 21.45 12.55
CA ASP A 262 8.10 21.38 12.24
C ASP A 262 8.52 19.96 11.83
N ILE A 263 7.68 18.94 12.07
CA ILE A 263 7.92 17.56 11.65
C ILE A 263 7.93 17.48 10.12
N HIS A 264 9.01 16.97 9.55
CA HIS A 264 9.14 16.80 8.10
C HIS A 264 8.27 15.63 7.61
N VAL A 265 7.41 15.87 6.62
CA VAL A 265 6.50 14.87 6.04
C VAL A 265 6.95 14.48 4.64
N ILE A 266 7.33 13.21 4.49
CA ILE A 266 7.65 12.55 3.22
C ILE A 266 6.41 11.76 2.78
N LEU A 267 5.82 12.15 1.65
CA LEU A 267 4.74 11.38 1.00
C LEU A 267 5.35 10.29 0.11
N HIS A 268 5.00 9.02 0.35
CA HIS A 268 5.62 7.85 -0.25
C HIS A 268 4.54 6.93 -0.88
N THR A 269 4.23 7.13 -2.16
CA THR A 269 3.03 6.57 -2.81
C THR A 269 3.29 5.78 -4.10
N SER A 270 2.45 4.77 -4.36
CA SER A 270 2.52 3.85 -5.51
C SER A 270 2.14 4.51 -6.84
N LEU A 271 1.46 5.67 -6.79
CA LEU A 271 0.68 6.19 -7.91
C LEU A 271 1.56 6.60 -9.11
N SER A 272 1.46 5.82 -10.19
CA SER A 272 2.10 6.11 -11.49
C SER A 272 1.36 7.20 -12.29
N GLY A 273 0.08 7.43 -11.98
CA GLY A 273 -0.80 8.36 -12.69
C GLY A 273 -1.02 9.69 -11.95
N VAL A 274 -0.55 10.79 -12.56
CA VAL A 274 -0.84 12.19 -12.15
C VAL A 274 -0.26 12.60 -10.78
N PHE A 275 1.06 12.69 -10.73
CA PHE A 275 1.81 13.48 -9.73
C PHE A 275 1.25 14.91 -9.61
N ASN A 276 0.63 15.23 -8.47
CA ASN A 276 -0.06 16.49 -8.25
C ASN A 276 0.80 17.45 -7.39
N GLN A 277 1.80 18.07 -8.00
CA GLN A 277 2.65 19.10 -7.36
C GLN A 277 1.84 20.19 -6.64
N ALA A 278 0.69 20.58 -7.20
CA ALA A 278 -0.16 21.59 -6.61
C ALA A 278 -0.80 21.12 -5.30
N MET A 279 -1.13 19.83 -5.16
CA MET A 279 -1.63 19.26 -3.89
C MET A 279 -0.50 19.12 -2.86
N VAL A 280 0.65 18.53 -3.26
CA VAL A 280 1.83 18.38 -2.38
C VAL A 280 2.25 19.73 -1.77
N LYS A 281 2.37 20.76 -2.62
CA LYS A 281 2.70 22.13 -2.19
C LYS A 281 1.57 22.82 -1.40
N LYS A 282 0.31 22.44 -1.60
CA LYS A 282 -0.84 23.00 -0.86
C LYS A 282 -0.95 22.44 0.56
N VAL A 283 -0.66 21.16 0.77
CA VAL A 283 -0.65 20.56 2.12
C VAL A 283 0.64 20.85 2.89
N GLY A 284 1.71 21.25 2.19
CA GLY A 284 2.99 21.59 2.81
C GLY A 284 3.86 20.38 3.14
N ALA A 285 3.75 19.29 2.38
CA ALA A 285 4.68 18.16 2.51
C ALA A 285 6.09 18.60 2.11
N ASP A 286 7.08 18.16 2.87
CA ASP A 286 8.49 18.51 2.72
C ASP A 286 9.13 17.73 1.56
N ASP A 287 8.70 16.48 1.35
CA ASP A 287 9.15 15.65 0.22
C ASP A 287 8.05 14.75 -0.37
N PHE A 288 8.29 14.29 -1.59
CA PHE A 288 7.41 13.34 -2.29
C PHE A 288 8.26 12.32 -3.06
N ILE A 289 8.15 11.05 -2.66
CA ILE A 289 8.96 9.94 -3.15
C ILE A 289 8.03 8.91 -3.80
N ALA A 290 8.42 8.41 -4.96
CA ALA A 290 7.73 7.29 -5.57
C ALA A 290 8.03 6.01 -4.79
N LYS A 291 7.00 5.24 -4.45
CA LYS A 291 7.17 3.96 -3.75
C LYS A 291 8.14 3.04 -4.51
N PHE A 292 9.08 2.48 -3.76
CA PHE A 292 10.04 1.42 -4.14
C PHE A 292 11.35 1.83 -4.86
N HIS A 293 12.03 2.84 -4.33
CA HIS A 293 13.51 2.90 -4.35
C HIS A 293 14.04 3.02 -2.90
N PRO A 294 14.67 1.97 -2.32
CA PRO A 294 15.18 2.02 -0.94
C PRO A 294 16.16 3.17 -0.69
N ASP A 295 17.12 3.35 -1.60
CA ASP A 295 18.15 4.39 -1.50
C ASP A 295 17.59 5.81 -1.60
N GLU A 296 16.58 6.05 -2.44
CA GLU A 296 15.91 7.36 -2.56
C GLU A 296 15.19 7.72 -1.26
N LEU A 297 14.48 6.74 -0.69
CA LEU A 297 13.77 6.89 0.59
C LEU A 297 14.72 7.11 1.77
N ALA A 298 15.81 6.32 1.87
CA ALA A 298 16.80 6.47 2.91
C ALA A 298 17.56 7.81 2.80
N THR A 299 17.97 8.21 1.59
CA THR A 299 18.64 9.50 1.33
C THR A 299 17.74 10.68 1.70
N ALA A 300 16.45 10.64 1.38
CA ALA A 300 15.51 11.70 1.74
C ALA A 300 15.28 11.76 3.27
N VAL A 301 15.15 10.61 3.94
CA VAL A 301 15.06 10.58 5.41
C VAL A 301 16.35 11.13 6.05
N GLN A 302 17.53 10.76 5.57
CA GLN A 302 18.82 11.30 6.03
C GLN A 302 18.93 12.82 5.83
N LYS A 303 18.52 13.33 4.67
CA LYS A 303 18.42 14.77 4.37
C LYS A 303 17.61 15.51 5.43
N TRP A 304 16.41 15.02 5.76
CA TRP A 304 15.51 15.68 6.73
C TRP A 304 15.86 15.43 8.20
N LEU A 305 16.61 14.37 8.51
CA LEU A 305 17.25 14.22 9.83
C LEU A 305 18.42 15.21 10.01
N ASN A 306 19.18 15.48 8.95
CA ASN A 306 20.31 16.39 8.98
C ASN A 306 19.90 17.89 9.02
N THR A 307 18.64 18.24 8.72
CA THR A 307 18.12 19.61 8.88
C THR A 307 17.69 19.96 10.32
N VAL A 308 17.62 18.98 11.23
CA VAL A 308 17.29 19.18 12.67
C VAL A 308 18.39 19.93 13.44
N VAL A 309 19.54 20.19 12.80
CA VAL A 309 20.78 20.75 13.40
C VAL A 309 20.90 22.28 13.23
N ALA A 310 19.89 22.96 12.69
CA ALA A 310 19.94 24.38 12.29
C ALA A 310 19.09 25.33 13.16
#